data_AF-A0A920LE76-F1
#
_entry.id   AF-A0A920LE76-F1
#
_cell.length_a   1.000
_cell.length_b   1.000
_cell.length_c   1.000
_cell.angle_alpha   90.00
_cell.angle_beta   90.00
_cell.angle_gamma   90.00
#
_symmetry.space_group_name_H-M   'P 1'
#
loop_
_entity.id
_entity.type
_entity.pdbx_description
1 polymer ?
#
loop_
_entity_poly.entity_id
_entity_poly.type
_entity_poly.pdbx_seq_one_letter_code
_entity_poly.pdbx_strand_id
1 'polypeptide(L)' 'MKYTPSKINRWMLLKLPAAWLSGVRLTLINENKCEVKVKFKWINQNPYRSMFWAVQGMAAELTTGMLLTKNYSRFKY' A
#
# COMPACT_ATOMS: atom_id res chain seq x y z
N MET A 1 2.36 14.54 11.49
CA MET A 1 3.47 13.56 11.24
C MET A 1 3.74 13.51 9.73
N LYS A 2 4.98 13.63 9.23
CA LYS A 2 5.24 13.55 7.77
C LYS A 2 5.05 12.12 7.26
N TYR A 3 3.96 11.87 6.54
CA TYR A 3 3.71 10.62 5.81
C TYR A 3 4.74 10.48 4.68
N THR A 4 5.67 9.54 4.82
CA THR A 4 6.69 9.21 3.82
C THR A 4 6.58 7.73 3.47
N PRO A 5 6.90 7.34 2.22
CA PRO A 5 6.84 5.95 1.80
C PRO A 5 7.61 4.99 2.71
N SER A 6 8.82 5.35 3.14
CA SER A 6 9.63 4.52 4.05
C SER A 6 8.93 4.27 5.39
N LYS A 7 8.38 5.32 6.03
CA LYS A 7 7.68 5.19 7.31
C LYS A 7 6.42 4.33 7.19
N ILE A 8 5.63 4.53 6.13
CA ILE A 8 4.41 3.74 5.90
C ILE A 8 4.77 2.29 5.59
N ASN A 9 5.77 2.03 4.75
CA ASN A 9 6.22 0.68 4.45
C ASN A 9 6.76 -0.05 5.69
N ARG A 10 7.44 0.65 6.61
CA ARG A 10 7.86 0.09 7.92
C ARG A 10 6.68 -0.17 8.84
N TRP A 11 5.69 0.73 8.87
CA TRP A 11 4.46 0.51 9.60
C TRP A 11 3.69 -0.71 9.08
N MET A 12 3.57 -0.87 7.75
CA MET A 12 2.94 -2.04 7.14
C MET A 12 3.67 -3.33 7.50
N LEU A 13 5.01 -3.33 7.52
CA LEU A 13 5.76 -4.52 7.97
C LEU A 13 5.35 -4.96 9.39
N LEU A 14 5.08 -4.01 10.29
CA LEU A 14 4.77 -4.29 11.70
C LEU A 14 3.28 -4.48 11.99
N LYS A 15 2.40 -3.79 11.25
CA LYS A 15 0.96 -3.72 11.55
C LYS A 15 0.08 -4.32 10.47
N LEU A 16 0.58 -4.48 9.25
CA LEU A 16 -0.12 -5.11 8.14
C LEU A 16 0.81 -6.07 7.36
N PRO A 17 1.40 -7.07 8.05
CA PRO A 17 2.46 -7.90 7.48
C PRO A 17 1.98 -8.71 6.26
N ALA A 18 0.70 -9.07 6.18
CA ALA A 18 0.14 -9.80 5.03
C ALA A 18 0.29 -9.01 3.72
N ALA A 19 -0.08 -7.72 3.70
CA ALA A 19 0.10 -6.85 2.55
C ALA A 19 1.60 -6.66 2.23
N TRP A 20 2.42 -6.49 3.27
CA TRP A 20 3.86 -6.31 3.09
C TRP A 20 4.54 -7.57 2.52
N LEU A 21 4.24 -8.76 3.02
CA LEU A 21 4.79 -10.03 2.55
C LEU A 21 4.33 -10.34 1.11
N SER A 22 3.08 -10.01 0.80
CA SER A 22 2.51 -10.08 -0.55
C SER A 22 3.12 -9.07 -1.53
N GLY A 23 4.08 -8.24 -1.09
CA GLY A 23 4.86 -7.37 -1.97
C GLY A 23 4.25 -6.00 -2.22
N VAL A 24 3.18 -5.62 -1.51
CA VAL A 24 2.52 -4.30 -1.60
C VAL A 24 3.40 -3.23 -0.96
N ARG A 25 3.81 -2.21 -1.71
CA ARG A 25 4.67 -1.11 -1.23
C ARG A 25 4.17 0.23 -1.71
N LEU A 26 4.08 1.19 -0.80
CA LEU A 26 3.87 2.58 -1.15
C LEU A 26 5.12 3.13 -1.84
N THR A 27 4.95 3.80 -2.98
CA THR A 27 6.03 4.45 -3.74
C THR A 27 5.98 5.96 -3.63
N LEU A 28 4.78 6.53 -3.64
CA LEU A 28 4.56 7.98 -3.60
C LEU A 28 3.35 8.29 -2.72
N ILE A 29 3.44 9.37 -1.95
CA ILE A 29 2.29 9.95 -1.27
C ILE A 29 2.43 11.47 -1.14
N ASN A 30 1.67 12.21 -1.94
CA ASN A 30 1.55 13.67 -1.86
C ASN A 30 0.08 14.05 -1.62
N GLU A 31 -0.29 15.33 -1.80
CA GLU A 31 -1.64 15.82 -1.51
C GLU A 31 -2.69 15.30 -2.49
N ASN A 32 -2.29 15.10 -3.76
CA ASN A 32 -3.22 14.78 -4.85
C ASN A 32 -3.11 13.33 -5.32
N LYS A 33 -2.01 12.65 -4.98
CA LYS A 33 -1.65 11.35 -5.52
C LYS A 33 -1.05 10.45 -4.46
N CYS A 34 -1.50 9.20 -4.48
CA CYS A 34 -0.95 8.09 -3.73
C CYS A 34 -0.68 6.96 -4.73
N GLU A 35 0.52 6.39 -4.69
CA GLU A 35 0.91 5.29 -5.57
C GLU A 35 1.42 4.11 -4.76
N VAL A 36 0.94 2.93 -5.12
CA VAL A 36 1.37 1.65 -4.56
C VAL A 36 1.81 0.76 -5.71
N LYS A 37 2.90 0.03 -5.50
CA LYS A 37 3.33 -1.05 -6.39
C LYS A 37 3.20 -2.39 -5.70
N VAL A 38 3.01 -3.44 -6.50
CA VAL A 38 3.08 -4.82 -6.03
C VAL A 38 4.22 -5.52 -6.75
N LYS A 39 5.20 -6.04 -6.00
CA LYS A 39 6.26 -6.88 -6.58
C LYS A 39 5.72 -8.28 -6.80
N PHE A 40 5.66 -8.76 -8.04
CA PHE A 40 5.31 -10.14 -8.35
C PHE A 40 6.31 -11.14 -7.74
N LYS A 41 5.78 -12.17 -7.05
CA LYS A 41 6.53 -13.18 -6.28
C LYS A 41 5.71 -14.47 -6.19
N TRP A 42 6.35 -15.61 -5.91
CA TRP A 42 5.65 -16.89 -5.72
C TRP A 42 4.46 -16.82 -4.73
N ILE A 43 4.58 -16.04 -3.66
CA ILE A 43 3.57 -15.90 -2.61
C ILE A 43 2.30 -15.13 -3.04
N ASN A 44 2.37 -14.35 -4.14
CA ASN A 44 1.23 -13.58 -4.65
C ASN A 44 0.74 -14.06 -6.02
N GLN A 45 1.07 -15.31 -6.37
CA GLN A 45 0.59 -15.96 -7.58
C GLN A 45 -0.76 -16.63 -7.37
N ASN A 46 -1.53 -16.71 -8.45
CA ASN A 46 -2.68 -17.59 -8.57
C ASN A 46 -2.29 -18.91 -9.29
N PRO A 47 -3.19 -19.91 -9.41
CA PRO A 47 -2.92 -21.17 -10.12
C PRO A 47 -2.55 -21.01 -11.61
N TYR A 48 -2.73 -19.81 -12.18
CA TYR A 48 -2.43 -19.47 -13.58
C TYR A 48 -1.12 -18.71 -13.75
N ARG A 49 -0.26 -18.68 -12.71
CA ARG A 49 1.06 -18.01 -12.72
C ARG A 49 0.98 -16.50 -12.97
N SER A 50 -0.14 -15.87 -12.65
CA SER A 50 -0.29 -14.41 -12.66
C SER A 50 -0.61 -13.88 -11.26
N MET A 51 -0.66 -12.56 -11.09
CA MET A 51 -0.90 -11.97 -9.78
C MET A 51 -2.30 -12.29 -9.27
N PHE A 52 -2.40 -12.73 -8.02
CA PHE A 52 -3.69 -13.01 -7.39
C PHE A 52 -4.52 -11.74 -7.20
N TRP A 53 -5.81 -11.81 -7.55
CA TRP A 53 -6.72 -10.65 -7.57
C TRP A 53 -6.82 -9.95 -6.21
N ALA A 54 -6.82 -10.70 -5.10
CA ALA A 54 -6.88 -10.12 -3.76
C ALA A 54 -5.66 -9.25 -3.45
N VAL A 55 -4.49 -9.53 -4.04
CA VAL A 55 -3.28 -8.72 -3.85
C VAL A 55 -3.40 -7.39 -4.58
N GLN A 56 -4.08 -7.37 -5.73
CA GLN A 56 -4.43 -6.13 -6.43
C GLN A 56 -5.46 -5.33 -5.61
N GLY A 57 -6.45 -6.00 -5.01
CA GLY A 57 -7.41 -5.39 -4.07
C GLY A 57 -6.73 -4.73 -2.87
N MET A 58 -5.80 -5.42 -2.20
CA MET A 58 -4.99 -4.86 -1.12
C MET A 58 -4.21 -3.61 -1.55
N ALA A 59 -3.65 -3.62 -2.76
CA ALA A 59 -2.93 -2.47 -3.29
C ALA A 59 -3.86 -1.28 -3.52
N ALA A 60 -5.03 -1.52 -4.13
CA ALA A 60 -6.04 -0.50 -4.39
C ALA A 60 -6.55 0.15 -3.10
N GLU A 61 -6.93 -0.67 -2.11
CA GLU A 61 -7.39 -0.21 -0.79
C GLU A 61 -6.31 0.61 -0.06
N LEU A 62 -5.04 0.16 -0.10
CA LEU A 62 -3.95 0.90 0.51
C LEU A 62 -3.75 2.27 -0.16
N THR A 63 -3.79 2.34 -1.50
CA THR A 63 -3.66 3.63 -2.21
C THR A 63 -4.74 4.62 -1.80
N THR A 64 -6.00 4.21 -1.83
CA THR A 64 -7.14 5.09 -1.55
C THR A 64 -7.22 5.46 -0.07
N GLY A 65 -7.05 4.49 0.83
CA GLY A 65 -7.05 4.70 2.27
C GLY A 65 -5.94 5.63 2.74
N MET A 66 -4.73 5.52 2.18
CA MET A 66 -3.63 6.43 2.52
C MET A 66 -3.83 7.85 1.97
N LEU A 67 -4.42 7.99 0.77
CA LEU A 67 -4.74 9.30 0.21
C LEU A 67 -5.79 10.02 1.08
N LEU A 68 -6.85 9.31 1.47
CA LEU A 68 -7.88 9.84 2.37
C LEU A 68 -7.31 10.20 3.74
N THR A 69 -6.50 9.33 4.34
CA THR A 69 -5.87 9.58 5.65
C THR A 69 -5.03 10.85 5.63
N LYS A 70 -4.27 11.07 4.56
CA LYS A 70 -3.45 12.28 4.41
C LYS A 70 -4.29 13.54 4.23
N ASN A 71 -5.34 13.48 3.42
CA ASN A 71 -6.26 14.59 3.24
C ASN A 71 -7.03 14.92 4.52
N TYR A 72 -7.50 13.91 5.25
CA TYR A 72 -8.20 14.13 6.52
C TYR A 72 -7.28 14.73 7.59
N SER A 73 -6.02 14.30 7.65
CA SER A 73 -5.02 14.88 8.55
C SER A 73 -4.69 16.35 8.25
N ARG A 74 -4.98 16.82 7.02
CA ARG A 74 -4.82 18.24 6.63
C ARG A 74 -5.96 19.12 7.15
N PHE A 75 -7.18 18.61 7.25
CA PHE A 75 -8.34 19.41 7.71
C PHE A 75 -8.49 19.49 9.23
N LYS A 76 -7.72 18.68 9.98
CA LYS A 76 -7.77 18.63 11.44
C LYS A 76 -6.86 19.64 12.14
N TYR A 77 -6.24 20.55 11.38
CA TYR A 77 -5.39 21.65 11.87
C TYR A 77 -5.66 22.92 11.07
#